data_AF-A0A1Q6R0W6-F1
#
_entry.id   AF-A0A1Q6R0W6-F1
#
_cell.length_a   1.000
_cell.length_b   1.000
_cell.length_c   1.000
_cell.angle_alpha   90.00
_cell.angle_beta   90.00
_cell.angle_gamma   90.00
#
_symmetry.space_group_name_H-M   'P 1'
#
loop_
_entity.id
_entity.type
_entity.pdbx_description
1 polymer ?
#
loop_
_entity_poly.entity_id
_entity_poly.type
_entity_poly.pdbx_seq_one_letter_code
_entity_poly.pdbx_strand_id
1 'polypeptide(L)'
;MDYVVLSKDPWETKEKEITDGSYEDGETITTPYTGYTVDTYKYKYDKESDELISEAFEAHSEYARRDKVVAVVPRPAAPPATDPPATDPPETDPPETAPPTDPPTDPEPEPTDPEEDGE
;
A
#
# COMPACT_ATOMS: atom_id res chain seq x y z
N MET A 1 -9.45 27.24 -41.02
CA MET A 1 -10.13 25.94 -41.20
C MET A 1 -10.38 25.47 -39.80
N ASP A 2 -11.58 25.73 -39.31
CA ASP A 2 -11.91 25.48 -37.91
C ASP A 2 -12.65 24.15 -37.79
N TYR A 3 -12.56 23.60 -36.59
CA TYR A 3 -13.24 22.38 -36.23
C TYR A 3 -13.84 22.53 -34.84
N VAL A 4 -14.96 21.86 -34.64
CA VAL A 4 -15.64 21.77 -33.36
C VAL A 4 -15.46 20.35 -32.84
N VAL A 5 -14.92 20.21 -31.63
CA VAL A 5 -14.84 18.91 -30.97
C VAL A 5 -16.20 18.61 -30.35
N LEU A 6 -16.89 17.63 -30.89
CA LEU A 6 -18.21 17.19 -30.43
C LEU A 6 -18.10 16.27 -29.21
N SER A 7 -17.11 15.37 -29.22
CA SER A 7 -16.88 14.44 -28.12
C SER A 7 -15.41 14.07 -27.98
N LYS A 8 -15.04 13.65 -26.77
CA LYS A 8 -13.74 13.09 -26.43
C LYS A 8 -13.95 11.72 -25.83
N ASP A 9 -13.17 10.76 -26.29
CA ASP A 9 -13.17 9.39 -25.80
C ASP A 9 -11.81 9.08 -25.17
N PRO A 10 -11.63 9.33 -23.85
CA PRO A 10 -10.35 9.13 -23.18
C PRO A 10 -9.95 7.66 -23.20
N TRP A 11 -8.65 7.44 -23.32
CA TRP A 11 -8.05 6.11 -23.24
C TRP A 11 -8.04 5.59 -21.81
N GLU A 12 -7.99 4.27 -21.68
CA GLU A 12 -7.89 3.57 -20.41
C GLU A 12 -6.58 2.79 -20.31
N THR A 13 -6.16 2.43 -19.09
CA THR A 13 -5.03 1.50 -18.92
C THR A 13 -5.55 0.08 -18.83
N LYS A 14 -4.99 -0.81 -19.64
CA LYS A 14 -5.26 -2.24 -19.65
C LYS A 14 -3.99 -2.98 -19.27
N GLU A 15 -4.15 -3.93 -18.37
CA GLU A 15 -3.07 -4.81 -17.96
C GLU A 15 -3.01 -6.02 -18.89
N LYS A 16 -1.79 -6.45 -19.22
CA LYS A 16 -1.54 -7.68 -19.96
C LYS A 16 -0.48 -8.48 -19.22
N GLU A 17 -0.83 -9.69 -18.83
CA GLU A 17 0.14 -10.59 -18.20
C GLU A 17 1.22 -11.00 -19.21
N ILE A 18 2.48 -10.90 -18.79
CA ILE A 18 3.66 -11.24 -19.60
C ILE A 18 4.52 -12.25 -18.82
N THR A 19 4.74 -13.43 -19.39
CA THR A 19 5.49 -14.52 -18.76
C THR A 19 6.77 -14.91 -19.50
N ASP A 20 6.98 -14.37 -20.70
CA ASP A 20 8.12 -14.69 -21.57
C ASP A 20 9.34 -13.80 -21.34
N GLY A 21 9.24 -12.84 -20.41
CA GLY A 21 10.30 -11.89 -20.09
C GLY A 21 10.53 -10.81 -21.16
N SER A 22 9.59 -10.64 -22.10
CA SER A 22 9.68 -9.62 -23.15
C SER A 22 9.51 -8.18 -22.65
N TYR A 23 8.92 -8.01 -21.48
CA TYR A 23 8.65 -6.72 -20.84
C TYR A 23 8.91 -6.78 -19.33
N GLU A 24 9.31 -5.66 -18.74
CA GLU A 24 9.38 -5.50 -17.27
C GLU A 24 7.99 -5.25 -16.66
N ASP A 25 7.82 -5.53 -15.37
CA ASP A 25 6.58 -5.28 -14.65
C ASP A 25 6.24 -3.77 -14.66
N GLY A 26 5.06 -3.42 -15.18
CA GLY A 26 4.60 -2.04 -15.37
C GLY A 26 5.08 -1.37 -16.67
N GLU A 27 5.88 -2.04 -17.50
CA GLU A 27 6.37 -1.48 -18.76
C GLU A 27 5.21 -1.23 -19.74
N THR A 28 5.26 -0.11 -20.48
CA THR A 28 4.20 0.23 -21.45
C THR A 28 4.41 -0.52 -22.77
N ILE A 29 3.52 -1.47 -23.04
CA ILE A 29 3.47 -2.24 -24.28
C ILE A 29 2.84 -1.40 -25.41
N THR A 30 1.83 -0.59 -25.11
CA THR A 30 1.11 0.21 -26.11
C THR A 30 0.87 1.62 -25.62
N THR A 31 1.33 2.60 -26.39
CA THR A 31 1.09 4.02 -26.13
C THR A 31 -0.35 4.40 -26.48
N PRO A 32 -1.07 5.05 -25.56
CA PRO A 32 -2.45 5.43 -25.80
C PRO A 32 -2.60 6.68 -26.66
N TYR A 33 -3.80 6.88 -27.19
CA TYR A 33 -4.28 8.20 -27.59
C TYR A 33 -5.80 8.29 -27.43
N THR A 34 -6.26 9.49 -27.10
CA THR A 34 -7.67 9.84 -26.95
C THR A 34 -8.36 9.86 -28.31
N GLY A 35 -9.55 9.28 -28.39
CA GLY A 35 -10.42 9.38 -29.55
C GLY A 35 -11.19 10.69 -29.56
N TYR A 36 -11.60 11.14 -30.74
CA TYR A 36 -12.33 12.39 -30.92
C TYR A 36 -13.41 12.24 -31.98
N THR A 37 -14.55 12.86 -31.74
CA THR A 37 -15.52 13.15 -32.81
C THR A 37 -15.48 14.64 -33.08
N VAL A 38 -15.27 15.04 -34.33
CA VAL A 38 -15.13 16.45 -34.72
C VAL A 38 -15.94 16.76 -35.97
N ASP A 39 -16.44 17.97 -36.04
CA ASP A 39 -16.99 18.56 -37.27
C ASP A 39 -16.03 19.63 -37.78
N THR A 40 -15.77 19.67 -39.08
CA THR A 40 -14.93 20.69 -39.72
C THR A 40 -15.78 21.62 -40.57
N TYR A 41 -15.41 22.90 -40.60
CA TYR A 41 -16.16 23.95 -41.29
C TYR A 41 -15.26 24.83 -42.16
N LYS A 42 -15.75 25.17 -43.35
CA LYS A 42 -15.16 26.19 -44.22
C LYS A 42 -15.77 27.53 -43.93
N TYR A 43 -14.90 28.53 -43.87
CA TYR A 43 -15.28 29.92 -43.66
C TYR A 43 -14.90 30.72 -44.89
N LYS A 44 -15.83 31.56 -45.34
CA LYS A 44 -15.58 32.55 -46.39
C LYS A 44 -15.57 33.92 -45.74
N TYR A 45 -14.50 34.65 -45.91
CA TYR A 45 -14.34 36.02 -45.40
C TYR A 45 -14.34 37.01 -46.54
N ASP A 46 -14.82 38.21 -46.27
CA ASP A 46 -14.63 39.35 -47.14
C ASP A 46 -13.18 39.81 -47.08
N LYS A 47 -12.61 40.12 -48.24
CA LYS A 47 -11.17 40.41 -48.33
C LYS A 47 -10.83 41.82 -47.84
N GLU A 48 -11.76 42.75 -47.94
CA GLU A 48 -11.48 44.17 -47.63
C GLU A 48 -11.76 44.49 -46.16
N SER A 49 -12.76 43.84 -45.58
CA SER A 49 -13.21 44.07 -44.19
C SER A 49 -12.81 42.96 -43.20
N ASP A 50 -12.29 41.82 -43.67
CA ASP A 50 -12.05 40.60 -42.88
C ASP A 50 -13.30 40.06 -42.15
N GLU A 51 -14.50 40.51 -42.56
CA GLU A 51 -15.77 40.05 -41.99
C GLU A 51 -16.15 38.65 -42.51
N LEU A 52 -16.78 37.85 -41.65
CA LEU A 52 -17.28 36.53 -42.01
C LEU A 52 -18.50 36.66 -42.93
N ILE A 53 -18.40 36.15 -44.16
CA ILE A 53 -19.50 36.09 -45.14
C ILE A 53 -20.37 34.87 -44.91
N SER A 54 -19.74 33.70 -44.73
CA SER A 54 -20.48 32.44 -44.58
C SER A 54 -19.65 31.35 -43.93
N GLU A 55 -20.32 30.49 -43.16
CA GLU A 55 -19.81 29.22 -42.66
C GLU A 55 -20.52 28.07 -43.41
N ALA A 56 -19.78 27.03 -43.77
CA ALA A 56 -20.32 25.82 -44.38
C ALA A 56 -19.68 24.58 -43.77
N PHE A 57 -20.52 23.62 -43.35
CA PHE A 57 -20.06 22.31 -42.91
C PHE A 57 -19.30 21.60 -44.02
N GLU A 58 -18.12 21.06 -43.70
CA GLU A 58 -17.29 20.30 -44.63
C GLU A 58 -17.35 18.81 -44.37
N ALA A 59 -17.09 18.38 -43.13
CA ALA A 59 -17.02 16.96 -42.80
C ALA A 59 -17.30 16.67 -41.33
N HIS A 60 -17.81 15.47 -41.09
CA HIS A 60 -17.86 14.82 -39.79
C HIS A 60 -16.75 13.77 -39.75
N SER A 61 -15.93 13.77 -38.71
CA SER A 61 -14.80 12.84 -38.58
C SER A 61 -14.79 12.19 -37.20
N GLU A 62 -14.67 10.86 -37.21
CA GLU A 62 -14.55 10.04 -36.01
C GLU A 62 -13.15 9.42 -35.95
N TYR A 63 -12.43 9.71 -34.88
CA TYR A 63 -11.10 9.17 -34.59
C TYR A 63 -11.20 8.21 -33.40
N ALA A 64 -11.01 6.92 -33.65
CA ALA A 64 -11.10 5.89 -32.62
C ALA A 64 -9.94 5.98 -31.62
N ARG A 65 -10.22 5.83 -30.31
CA ARG A 65 -9.18 5.80 -29.27
C ARG A 65 -8.29 4.56 -29.34
N ARG A 66 -7.13 4.61 -28.69
CA ARG A 66 -6.33 3.42 -28.34
C ARG A 66 -5.97 3.46 -26.87
N ASP A 67 -6.27 2.38 -26.18
CA ASP A 67 -5.95 2.22 -24.76
C ASP A 67 -4.46 2.00 -24.53
N LYS A 68 -4.00 2.40 -23.34
CA LYS A 68 -2.64 2.10 -22.87
C LYS A 68 -2.62 0.64 -22.47
N VAL A 69 -1.59 -0.09 -22.89
CA VAL A 69 -1.37 -1.46 -22.39
C VAL A 69 -0.09 -1.47 -21.58
N VAL A 70 -0.15 -2.01 -20.37
CA VAL A 70 1.01 -2.22 -19.49
C VAL A 70 1.22 -3.71 -19.23
N ALA A 71 2.49 -4.11 -19.15
CA ALA A 71 2.86 -5.46 -18.77
C ALA A 71 2.64 -5.68 -17.27
N VAL A 72 2.11 -6.84 -16.91
CA VAL A 72 2.09 -7.35 -15.54
C VAL A 72 2.90 -8.64 -15.54
N VAL A 73 4.01 -8.67 -14.81
CA VAL A 73 4.86 -9.87 -14.75
C VAL A 73 4.54 -10.62 -13.46
N PRO A 74 3.95 -11.82 -13.53
CA PRO A 74 3.56 -12.56 -12.34
C PRO A 74 4.82 -12.95 -11.56
N ARG A 75 4.92 -12.49 -10.31
CA ARG A 75 5.98 -12.95 -9.40
C ARG A 75 5.67 -14.36 -8.91
N PRO A 76 6.68 -15.22 -8.76
CA PRO A 76 6.51 -16.49 -8.07
C PRO A 76 5.97 -16.22 -6.65
N ALA A 77 4.93 -16.96 -6.25
CA ALA A 77 4.41 -16.89 -4.89
C ALA A 77 5.54 -17.21 -3.91
N ALA A 78 5.65 -16.41 -2.84
CA ALA A 78 6.59 -16.71 -1.77
C ALA A 78 6.28 -18.12 -1.21
N PRO A 79 7.30 -18.94 -0.90
CA PRO A 79 7.07 -20.21 -0.24
C PRO A 79 6.32 -19.97 1.09
N PRO A 80 5.47 -20.91 1.53
CA PRO A 80 4.79 -20.78 2.81
C PRO A 80 5.84 -20.56 3.91
N ALA A 81 5.52 -19.66 4.85
CA ALA A 81 6.39 -19.42 6.00
C ALA A 81 6.57 -20.76 6.74
N THR A 82 7.81 -21.25 6.80
CA THR A 82 8.18 -22.32 7.72
C THR A 82 8.04 -21.75 9.13
N ASP A 83 7.19 -22.37 9.95
CA ASP A 83 7.09 -22.06 11.38
C ASP A 83 8.49 -22.02 12.00
N PRO A 84 8.79 -21.02 12.86
CA PRO A 84 10.04 -21.03 13.59
C PRO A 84 10.12 -22.31 14.45
N PRO A 85 11.32 -22.88 14.64
CA PRO A 85 11.47 -24.00 15.57
C PRO A 85 10.92 -23.57 16.93
N ALA A 86 10.07 -24.42 17.53
CA ALA A 86 9.57 -24.20 18.87
C ALA A 86 10.76 -24.10 19.82
N THR A 87 11.00 -22.92 20.37
CA THR A 87 11.95 -22.76 21.48
C THR A 87 11.29 -23.35 22.71
N ASP A 88 11.86 -24.40 23.28
CA ASP A 88 11.44 -24.93 24.58
C ASP A 88 11.41 -23.77 25.61
N PRO A 89 10.36 -23.70 26.46
CA PRO A 89 10.32 -22.71 27.52
C PRO A 89 11.51 -22.92 28.47
N PRO A 90 12.07 -21.84 29.05
CA PRO A 90 13.14 -21.98 30.04
C PRO A 90 12.64 -22.81 31.22
N GLU A 91 13.46 -23.77 31.67
CA GLU A 91 13.17 -24.52 32.91
C GLU A 91 13.02 -23.53 34.07
N THR A 92 11.91 -23.63 34.77
CA THR A 92 11.63 -22.81 35.96
C THR A 92 12.17 -23.56 37.17
N ASP A 93 13.15 -22.97 37.87
CA ASP A 93 13.66 -23.51 39.14
C ASP A 93 12.52 -23.70 40.16
N PRO A 94 12.54 -24.78 40.96
CA PRO A 94 11.52 -25.03 41.98
C PRO A 94 11.58 -23.98 43.10
N PRO A 95 10.44 -23.65 43.75
CA PRO A 95 10.43 -22.66 44.83
C PRO A 95 11.18 -23.18 46.06
N GLU A 96 12.05 -22.34 46.64
CA GLU A 96 12.66 -22.60 47.95
C GLU A 96 11.58 -22.67 49.05
N THR A 97 11.65 -23.70 49.86
CA THR A 97 10.73 -23.93 50.99
C THR A 97 11.20 -23.13 52.20
N ALA A 98 10.37 -22.22 52.70
CA ALA A 98 10.66 -21.46 53.92
C ALA A 98 10.68 -22.38 55.18
N PRO A 99 11.55 -22.14 56.17
CA PRO A 99 11.58 -22.92 57.40
C PRO A 99 10.39 -22.59 58.31
N PRO A 100 9.96 -23.52 59.18
CA PRO A 100 8.81 -23.32 60.06
C PRO A 100 9.10 -22.27 61.15
N THR A 101 8.06 -21.52 61.51
CA THR A 101 8.05 -20.55 62.61
C THR A 101 7.66 -21.25 63.91
N ASP A 102 8.50 -21.17 64.94
CA ASP A 102 8.17 -21.61 66.30
C ASP A 102 7.27 -20.60 67.03
N PRO A 103 6.30 -21.05 67.87
CA PRO A 103 5.37 -20.18 68.59
C PRO A 103 5.95 -19.59 69.89
N PRO A 104 5.37 -18.49 70.43
CA PRO A 104 5.91 -17.78 71.59
C PRO A 104 5.47 -18.41 72.91
N THR A 105 6.27 -18.27 73.97
CA THR A 105 5.82 -18.51 75.36
C THR A 105 6.43 -17.48 76.32
N ASP A 106 5.50 -16.64 76.78
CA ASP A 106 5.28 -15.79 77.97
C ASP A 106 6.27 -15.77 79.18
N PRO A 107 6.26 -14.71 80.04
CA PRO A 107 7.41 -14.26 80.85
C PRO A 107 7.39 -14.57 82.37
N GLU A 108 8.60 -14.50 82.95
CA GLU A 108 9.08 -14.12 84.33
C GLU A 108 8.47 -14.72 85.61
N PRO A 109 9.26 -14.89 86.72
CA PRO A 109 9.73 -13.75 87.54
C PRO A 109 11.18 -13.86 88.13
N GLU A 110 11.77 -12.70 88.48
CA GLU A 110 12.90 -12.52 89.44
C GLU A 110 12.49 -12.92 90.89
N PRO A 111 13.32 -12.86 91.97
CA PRO A 111 14.74 -12.43 92.16
C PRO A 111 15.59 -13.40 93.05
N THR A 112 16.86 -13.08 93.31
CA THR A 112 17.48 -12.88 94.66
C THR A 112 19.01 -12.76 94.61
N ASP A 113 19.51 -11.61 95.07
CA ASP A 113 20.81 -11.34 95.74
C ASP A 113 20.98 -12.27 96.98
N PRO A 114 22.17 -12.59 97.58
CA PRO A 114 23.30 -11.68 97.81
C PRO A 114 24.74 -12.25 97.80
N GLU A 115 25.67 -11.30 97.82
CA GLU A 115 26.93 -11.20 98.59
C GLU A 115 28.07 -12.27 98.53
N GLU A 116 29.28 -11.68 98.50
CA GLU A 116 30.53 -12.10 99.17
C GLU A 116 31.28 -13.34 98.67
N ASP A 117 32.61 -13.44 98.66
CA ASP A 117 33.73 -12.58 99.08
C ASP A 117 35.03 -13.25 98.56
N GLY A 118 36.12 -12.49 98.45
CA GLY A 118 37.50 -12.98 98.46
C GLY A 118 38.00 -13.69 97.19
N GLU A 119 39.20 -13.45 96.66
CA GLU A 119 40.41 -12.78 97.13
C GLU A 119 41.26 -12.43 95.88
#